data_AF-A0A3N5FRB0-F1
#
_entry.id   AF-A0A3N5FRB0-F1
#
_cell.length_a   1.000
_cell.length_b   1.000
_cell.length_c   1.000
_cell.angle_alpha   90.00
_cell.angle_beta   90.00
_cell.angle_gamma   90.00
#
_symmetry.space_group_name_H-M   'P 1'
#
loop_
_entity.id
_entity.type
_entity.pdbx_description
1 polymer ?
#
loop_
_entity_poly.entity_id
_entity_poly.type
_entity_poly.pdbx_seq_one_letter_code
_entity_poly.pdbx_strand_id
1 'polypeptide(L)'
;MSAASGGVAGGGKNYVVTYGALAAGLLVVIGGIWFGVSKFTGEPEAPVAVQPTTQAADQPGGVPEKPDPVQAELALAKEAFDQGKYLEPAGESALDLYRSALALDPNSAAAKAGVRSVVDKILERAEASLLGEHLEEAIRSIETARDIDAAHPRLSFLDTQIARERERLKLTQAQEVGNRVRTLVAQASERMENGRLIAPANGSARDALVEARRLDPTDPTVAQSIRELSALITEKAREAMAAGKTDEAQSYVNAARQLGSAGAALAAVERSLTDANRAAAAASASRRQPAAGAGLSVDSMVSDVRQRMNDGKLIDPPGDSARDMLTKLRTAAPTRPEVEELSRALSTRLLDISKQATAAKAYDRAAQLIAGARDVGARYNEAAIAQAEADLSAAREASATQSIVSAASLTRTRTVNPVYPEAARKRGVEGWVELAFTVMPNGVVNDVEVRNASPANVFDDAAVRAIRQWRFQPVERNGEKIAQRAMVRLKFAQEQ
;
A
#
# COMPACT_ATOMS: atom_id res chain seq x y z
N MET A 1 -58.91 -46.83 33.50
CA MET A 1 -59.59 -46.16 32.36
C MET A 1 -58.57 -45.25 31.69
N SER A 2 -58.51 -45.31 30.36
CA SER A 2 -57.88 -44.47 29.32
C SER A 2 -57.33 -43.09 29.72
N ALA A 3 -56.42 -42.42 29.03
CA ALA A 3 -55.44 -42.68 27.96
C ALA A 3 -54.73 -41.32 27.70
N ALA A 4 -53.52 -41.39 27.15
CA ALA A 4 -52.89 -40.44 26.20
C ALA A 4 -52.60 -38.96 26.58
N SER A 5 -51.31 -38.64 26.61
CA SER A 5 -50.58 -37.62 25.80
C SER A 5 -49.33 -37.19 26.59
N GLY A 6 -48.12 -37.07 26.08
CA GLY A 6 -47.54 -37.19 24.74
C GLY A 6 -46.14 -36.58 24.88
N GLY A 7 -45.13 -37.41 25.12
CA GLY A 7 -43.74 -36.98 25.23
C GLY A 7 -43.03 -37.15 23.89
N VAL A 8 -42.31 -36.11 23.46
CA VAL A 8 -41.28 -36.23 22.41
C VAL A 8 -40.09 -35.35 22.81
N ALA A 9 -39.02 -36.02 23.24
CA ALA A 9 -37.64 -35.55 23.11
C ALA A 9 -37.07 -36.16 21.82
N GLY A 10 -36.26 -35.41 21.08
CA GLY A 10 -35.47 -36.00 20.00
C GLY A 10 -34.89 -35.02 18.99
N GLY A 11 -33.56 -34.89 19.03
CA GLY A 11 -32.74 -35.02 17.84
C GLY A 11 -32.52 -33.77 17.00
N GLY A 12 -31.30 -33.20 17.11
CA GLY A 12 -30.77 -32.26 16.15
C GLY A 12 -30.72 -32.84 14.74
N LYS A 13 -31.04 -32.01 13.75
CA LYS A 13 -30.75 -32.26 12.34
C LYS A 13 -30.31 -30.97 11.66
N ASN A 14 -29.21 -31.11 10.94
CA ASN A 14 -28.58 -30.12 10.07
C ASN A 14 -29.54 -29.71 8.94
N TYR A 15 -29.59 -28.41 8.64
CA TYR A 15 -30.22 -27.91 7.42
C TYR A 15 -29.12 -27.64 6.38
N VAL A 16 -28.96 -28.60 5.47
CA VAL A 16 -28.38 -28.36 4.14
C VAL A 16 -29.57 -28.21 3.20
N VAL A 17 -29.73 -27.03 2.60
CA VAL A 17 -30.73 -26.78 1.56
C VAL A 17 -30.01 -26.85 0.22
N THR A 18 -30.21 -27.94 -0.50
CA THR A 18 -29.91 -28.07 -1.94
C THR A 18 -31.12 -28.70 -2.61
N TYR A 19 -31.85 -27.90 -3.40
CA TYR A 19 -32.69 -28.36 -4.51
C TYR A 19 -31.77 -28.32 -5.76
N GLY A 20 -31.55 -29.42 -6.50
CA GLY A 20 -32.46 -29.98 -7.50
C GLY A 20 -32.30 -29.20 -8.82
N ALA A 21 -32.06 -29.76 -10.01
CA ALA A 21 -32.08 -31.13 -10.50
C ALA A 21 -31.44 -31.16 -11.93
N LEU A 22 -31.11 -32.38 -12.39
CA LEU A 22 -31.07 -32.84 -13.79
C LEU A 22 -30.11 -32.18 -14.80
N ALA A 23 -29.02 -32.87 -15.11
CA ALA A 23 -28.64 -33.23 -16.48
C ALA A 23 -27.47 -34.23 -16.50
N ALA A 24 -27.45 -35.04 -17.56
CA ALA A 24 -26.30 -35.76 -18.13
C ALA A 24 -26.32 -37.30 -17.98
N GLY A 25 -26.85 -37.93 -19.03
CA GLY A 25 -26.25 -39.12 -19.60
C GLY A 25 -25.89 -38.83 -21.05
N LEU A 26 -24.60 -38.88 -21.40
CA LEU A 26 -24.09 -39.57 -22.60
C LEU A 26 -22.55 -39.59 -22.59
N LEU A 27 -22.01 -40.79 -22.82
CA LEU A 27 -20.61 -41.11 -23.09
C LEU A 27 -20.06 -40.36 -24.32
N VAL A 28 -18.77 -40.00 -24.30
CA VAL A 28 -17.72 -40.59 -25.15
C VAL A 28 -16.35 -40.03 -24.74
N VAL A 29 -15.41 -40.97 -24.64
CA VAL A 29 -13.99 -40.84 -24.34
C VAL A 29 -13.25 -40.07 -25.43
N ILE A 30 -12.47 -39.04 -25.07
CA ILE A 30 -11.35 -38.56 -25.90
C ILE A 30 -10.10 -38.63 -25.03
N GLY A 31 -9.38 -39.75 -25.16
CA GLY A 31 -7.98 -39.86 -24.80
C GLY A 31 -7.21 -40.24 -26.07
N GLY A 32 -6.10 -39.57 -26.35
CA GLY A 32 -5.17 -40.05 -27.38
C GLY A 32 -4.44 -38.99 -28.20
N ILE A 33 -3.40 -38.42 -27.61
CA ILE A 33 -2.02 -38.44 -28.15
C ILE A 33 -1.73 -37.67 -29.46
N TRP A 34 -0.88 -36.67 -29.28
CA TRP A 34 0.08 -36.12 -30.22
C TRP A 34 1.29 -37.07 -30.33
N PHE A 35 1.66 -37.58 -31.51
CA PHE A 35 3.06 -37.87 -31.91
C PHE A 35 3.16 -38.38 -33.37
N GLY A 36 4.08 -37.83 -34.16
CA GLY A 36 4.44 -38.33 -35.49
C GLY A 36 5.67 -39.25 -35.47
N VAL A 37 5.94 -39.93 -36.60
CA VAL A 37 7.27 -40.18 -37.24
C VAL A 37 7.21 -41.40 -38.18
N SER A 38 7.55 -41.13 -39.45
CA SER A 38 8.18 -41.95 -40.52
C SER A 38 7.77 -43.42 -40.77
N LYS A 39 7.55 -43.76 -42.06
CA LYS A 39 8.51 -44.53 -42.89
C LYS A 39 8.05 -44.70 -44.34
N PHE A 40 9.04 -44.60 -45.24
CA PHE A 40 9.06 -44.98 -46.66
C PHE A 40 8.52 -46.39 -46.93
N THR A 41 7.83 -46.55 -48.06
CA THR A 41 8.15 -47.52 -49.15
C THR A 41 7.26 -47.23 -50.38
N GLY A 42 7.88 -47.10 -51.58
CA GLY A 42 7.21 -47.10 -52.90
C GLY A 42 6.56 -48.48 -53.20
N GLU A 43 5.85 -48.75 -54.29
CA GLU A 43 5.77 -48.32 -55.71
C GLU A 43 4.54 -49.09 -56.31
N PRO A 44 4.20 -49.14 -57.62
CA PRO A 44 4.31 -48.20 -58.76
C PRO A 44 3.01 -48.13 -59.64
N GLU A 45 3.07 -47.31 -60.71
CA GLU A 45 2.32 -47.38 -62.00
C GLU A 45 0.80 -47.05 -62.04
N ALA A 46 0.21 -46.39 -63.05
CA ALA A 46 0.65 -45.96 -64.39
C ALA A 46 -0.33 -44.88 -64.99
N PRO A 47 0.02 -44.22 -66.13
CA PRO A 47 -0.38 -42.85 -66.47
C PRO A 47 -1.31 -42.70 -67.69
N VAL A 48 -2.05 -41.59 -67.81
CA VAL A 48 -2.70 -41.08 -69.04
C VAL A 48 -3.02 -39.58 -68.81
N ALA A 49 -2.78 -38.57 -69.65
CA ALA A 49 -2.09 -38.41 -70.92
C ALA A 49 -1.67 -36.94 -71.05
N VAL A 50 -0.54 -36.71 -71.72
CA VAL A 50 -0.13 -35.39 -72.24
C VAL A 50 -0.59 -35.33 -73.69
N GLN A 51 -1.25 -34.25 -74.10
CA GLN A 51 -1.24 -33.81 -75.49
C GLN A 51 -0.52 -32.46 -75.57
N PRO A 52 0.44 -32.30 -76.49
CA PRO A 52 1.04 -31.01 -76.81
C PRO A 52 0.30 -30.37 -78.00
N THR A 53 0.09 -29.06 -77.96
CA THR A 53 -0.06 -28.26 -79.18
C THR A 53 0.46 -26.84 -78.95
N THR A 54 1.67 -26.63 -79.46
CA THR A 54 2.22 -25.48 -80.17
C THR A 54 1.67 -24.06 -79.90
N GLN A 55 2.55 -23.25 -79.30
CA GLN A 55 2.82 -21.81 -79.47
C GLN A 55 1.80 -20.92 -80.22
N ALA A 56 1.36 -19.87 -79.52
CA ALA A 56 1.36 -18.52 -80.06
C ALA A 56 2.02 -17.59 -79.03
N ALA A 57 3.19 -17.07 -79.39
CA ALA A 57 3.84 -16.00 -78.68
C ALA A 57 3.09 -14.70 -78.98
N ASP A 58 2.46 -14.13 -77.97
CA ASP A 58 2.27 -12.69 -77.82
C ASP A 58 2.43 -12.39 -76.33
N GLN A 59 3.50 -11.68 -75.97
CA GLN A 59 3.64 -11.01 -74.68
C GLN A 59 3.47 -9.51 -74.95
N PRO A 60 2.84 -8.77 -74.03
CA PRO A 60 3.66 -8.21 -72.96
C PRO A 60 3.00 -8.24 -71.58
N GLY A 61 3.75 -8.75 -70.59
CA GLY A 61 3.79 -8.21 -69.23
C GLY A 61 2.50 -8.22 -68.41
N GLY A 62 2.27 -9.30 -67.67
CA GLY A 62 1.44 -9.28 -66.47
C GLY A 62 2.21 -9.95 -65.34
N VAL A 63 2.85 -9.14 -64.47
CA VAL A 63 3.34 -9.62 -63.18
C VAL A 63 2.14 -10.25 -62.45
N PRO A 64 2.25 -11.41 -61.77
CA PRO A 64 1.15 -11.87 -60.92
C PRO A 64 0.80 -10.73 -59.97
N GLU A 65 -0.42 -10.22 -60.09
CA GLU A 65 -0.91 -9.08 -59.32
C GLU A 65 -0.80 -9.49 -57.84
N LYS A 66 0.13 -8.85 -57.11
CA LYS A 66 0.27 -9.11 -55.67
C LYS A 66 -1.09 -8.83 -55.03
N PRO A 67 -1.57 -9.72 -54.14
CA PRO A 67 -2.85 -9.50 -53.46
C PRO A 67 -2.83 -8.12 -52.80
N ASP A 68 -3.95 -7.41 -52.93
CA ASP A 68 -4.14 -6.08 -52.35
C ASP A 68 -3.69 -6.10 -50.88
N PRO A 69 -2.70 -5.28 -50.49
CA PRO A 69 -2.13 -5.33 -49.15
C PRO A 69 -3.18 -5.08 -48.06
N VAL A 70 -4.21 -4.29 -48.33
CA VAL A 70 -5.32 -4.07 -47.39
C VAL A 70 -6.12 -5.36 -47.19
N GLN A 71 -6.40 -6.10 -48.27
CA GLN A 71 -7.16 -7.35 -48.20
C GLN A 71 -6.37 -8.46 -47.50
N ALA A 72 -5.05 -8.51 -47.70
CA ALA A 72 -4.18 -9.45 -46.99
C ALA A 72 -4.17 -9.20 -45.48
N GLU A 73 -4.02 -7.94 -45.05
CA GLU A 73 -4.08 -7.56 -43.62
C GLU A 73 -5.46 -7.86 -43.01
N LEU A 74 -6.55 -7.58 -43.74
CA LEU A 74 -7.91 -7.90 -43.29
C LEU A 74 -8.13 -9.41 -43.11
N ALA A 75 -7.58 -10.24 -44.01
CA ALA A 75 -7.67 -11.70 -43.89
C ALA A 75 -6.90 -12.21 -42.66
N LEU A 76 -5.69 -11.68 -42.41
CA LEU A 76 -4.91 -12.00 -41.21
C LEU A 76 -5.60 -11.52 -39.93
N ALA A 77 -6.16 -10.31 -39.94
CA ALA A 77 -6.89 -9.76 -38.81
C ALA A 77 -8.11 -10.61 -38.44
N LYS A 78 -8.84 -11.08 -39.46
CA LYS A 78 -9.97 -11.99 -39.29
C LYS A 78 -9.52 -13.34 -38.71
N GLU A 79 -8.45 -13.93 -39.22
CA GLU A 79 -7.89 -15.18 -38.69
C GLU A 79 -7.46 -15.01 -37.21
N ALA A 80 -6.74 -13.94 -36.88
CA ALA A 80 -6.35 -13.65 -35.50
C ALA A 80 -7.58 -13.45 -34.58
N PHE A 81 -8.62 -12.79 -35.08
CA PHE A 81 -9.88 -12.61 -34.37
C PHE A 81 -10.57 -13.96 -34.09
N ASP A 82 -10.67 -14.82 -35.11
CA ASP A 82 -11.30 -16.14 -35.02
C ASP A 82 -10.49 -17.07 -34.08
N GLN A 83 -9.17 -16.85 -33.94
CA GLN A 83 -8.32 -17.50 -32.94
C GLN A 83 -8.42 -16.91 -31.52
N GLY A 84 -9.21 -15.85 -31.30
CA GLY A 84 -9.38 -15.19 -30.01
C GLY A 84 -8.22 -14.27 -29.60
N LYS A 85 -7.30 -13.96 -30.52
CA LYS A 85 -6.15 -13.07 -30.29
C LYS A 85 -6.56 -11.61 -30.39
N TYR A 86 -7.44 -11.15 -29.52
CA TYR A 86 -8.07 -9.82 -29.65
C TYR A 86 -7.10 -8.66 -29.41
N LEU A 87 -6.29 -8.76 -28.34
CA LEU A 87 -5.35 -7.73 -27.90
C LEU A 87 -3.91 -8.24 -27.75
N GLU A 88 -3.75 -9.55 -27.62
CA GLU A 88 -2.45 -10.20 -27.42
C GLU A 88 -2.29 -11.36 -28.41
N PRO A 89 -1.04 -11.63 -28.86
CA PRO A 89 0.18 -10.89 -28.57
C PRO A 89 0.28 -9.58 -29.36
N ALA A 90 1.02 -8.60 -28.83
CA ALA A 90 1.19 -7.31 -29.47
C ALA A 90 1.87 -7.43 -30.84
N GLY A 91 1.33 -6.75 -31.86
CA GLY A 91 1.81 -6.78 -33.24
C GLY A 91 1.21 -7.89 -34.10
N GLU A 92 0.59 -8.91 -33.49
CA GLU A 92 -0.10 -10.00 -34.19
C GLU A 92 -1.58 -10.12 -33.76
N SER A 93 -2.04 -9.21 -32.89
CA SER A 93 -3.42 -9.22 -32.43
C SER A 93 -4.37 -8.78 -33.54
N ALA A 94 -5.62 -9.21 -33.46
CA ALA A 94 -6.68 -8.80 -34.37
C ALA A 94 -6.80 -7.26 -34.41
N LEU A 95 -6.71 -6.59 -33.26
CA LEU A 95 -6.74 -5.13 -33.19
C LEU A 95 -5.56 -4.48 -33.94
N ASP A 96 -4.35 -5.01 -33.77
CA ASP A 96 -3.15 -4.47 -34.41
C ASP A 96 -3.21 -4.64 -35.93
N LEU A 97 -3.69 -5.80 -36.41
CA LEU A 97 -3.86 -6.09 -37.83
C LEU A 97 -4.99 -5.25 -38.47
N TYR A 98 -6.11 -5.03 -37.78
CA TYR A 98 -7.14 -4.11 -38.26
C TYR A 98 -6.65 -2.65 -38.28
N ARG A 99 -5.81 -2.25 -37.32
CA ARG A 99 -5.16 -0.92 -37.32
C ARG A 99 -4.15 -0.78 -38.44
N SER A 100 -3.39 -1.84 -38.75
CA SER A 100 -2.50 -1.92 -39.92
C SER A 100 -3.28 -1.71 -41.22
N ALA A 101 -4.41 -2.41 -41.39
CA ALA A 101 -5.30 -2.21 -42.53
C ALA A 101 -5.86 -0.78 -42.61
N LEU A 102 -6.18 -0.14 -41.47
CA LEU A 102 -6.60 1.27 -41.43
C LEU A 102 -5.49 2.28 -41.73
N ALA A 103 -4.23 1.93 -41.43
CA ALA A 103 -3.09 2.75 -41.82
C ALA A 103 -2.86 2.75 -43.33
N LEU A 104 -3.19 1.63 -44.00
CA LEU A 104 -3.14 1.49 -45.45
C LEU A 104 -4.37 2.13 -46.14
N ASP A 105 -5.56 1.93 -45.60
CA ASP A 105 -6.81 2.56 -46.04
C ASP A 105 -7.62 3.09 -44.84
N PRO A 106 -7.50 4.39 -44.50
CA PRO A 106 -8.24 5.02 -43.40
C PRO A 106 -9.76 5.00 -43.58
N ASN A 107 -10.26 4.77 -44.80
CA ASN A 107 -11.68 4.72 -45.12
C ASN A 107 -12.23 3.30 -45.22
N SER A 108 -11.40 2.27 -45.00
CA SER A 108 -11.81 0.87 -45.05
C SER A 108 -12.95 0.58 -44.07
N ALA A 109 -14.15 0.38 -44.61
CA ALA A 109 -15.33 0.03 -43.83
C ALA A 109 -15.16 -1.32 -43.12
N ALA A 110 -14.49 -2.27 -43.78
CA ALA A 110 -14.21 -3.59 -43.23
C ALA A 110 -13.27 -3.51 -42.02
N ALA A 111 -12.20 -2.72 -42.09
CA ALA A 111 -11.27 -2.58 -40.98
C ALA A 111 -11.91 -1.86 -39.78
N LYS A 112 -12.71 -0.80 -40.01
CA LYS A 112 -13.50 -0.14 -38.96
C LYS A 112 -14.49 -1.09 -38.28
N ALA A 113 -15.18 -1.92 -39.07
CA ALA A 113 -16.08 -2.94 -38.55
C ALA A 113 -15.32 -4.03 -37.74
N GLY A 114 -14.11 -4.39 -38.18
CA GLY A 114 -13.23 -5.33 -37.46
C GLY A 114 -12.80 -4.81 -36.09
N VAL A 115 -12.30 -3.57 -36.02
CA VAL A 115 -11.98 -2.90 -34.73
C VAL A 115 -13.19 -2.89 -33.81
N ARG A 116 -14.36 -2.54 -34.32
CA ARG A 116 -15.60 -2.56 -33.55
C ARG A 116 -15.95 -3.96 -33.04
N SER A 117 -15.75 -5.00 -33.86
CA SER A 117 -15.97 -6.40 -33.44
C SER A 117 -15.02 -6.82 -32.31
N VAL A 118 -13.76 -6.34 -32.33
CA VAL A 118 -12.82 -6.55 -31.21
C VAL A 118 -13.31 -5.87 -29.94
N VAL A 119 -13.79 -4.62 -30.04
CA VAL A 119 -14.38 -3.91 -28.90
C VAL A 119 -15.59 -4.64 -28.35
N ASP A 120 -16.48 -5.16 -29.20
CA ASP A 120 -17.62 -5.98 -28.77
C ASP A 120 -17.15 -7.20 -27.95
N LYS A 121 -16.08 -7.89 -28.33
CA LYS A 121 -15.53 -9.02 -27.57
C LYS A 121 -14.94 -8.63 -26.21
N ILE A 122 -14.31 -7.46 -26.13
CA ILE A 122 -13.83 -6.92 -24.86
C ILE A 122 -15.01 -6.58 -23.93
N LEU A 123 -16.08 -6.02 -24.49
CA LEU A 123 -17.28 -5.66 -23.73
C LEU A 123 -18.09 -6.90 -23.30
N GLU A 124 -18.14 -7.96 -24.11
CA GLU A 124 -18.69 -9.26 -23.69
C GLU A 124 -17.94 -9.81 -22.47
N ARG A 125 -16.61 -9.69 -22.43
CA ARG A 125 -15.81 -10.05 -21.25
C ARG A 125 -16.16 -9.18 -20.05
N ALA A 126 -16.35 -7.87 -20.26
CA ALA A 126 -16.75 -6.95 -19.19
C ALA A 126 -18.12 -7.33 -18.60
N GLU A 127 -19.09 -7.66 -19.46
CA GLU A 127 -20.42 -8.13 -19.07
C GLU A 127 -20.33 -9.44 -18.26
N ALA A 128 -19.52 -10.40 -18.71
CA ALA A 128 -19.28 -11.65 -17.97
C ALA A 128 -18.64 -11.39 -16.59
N SER A 129 -17.67 -10.48 -16.50
CA SER A 129 -17.06 -10.08 -15.23
C SER A 129 -18.08 -9.39 -14.30
N LEU A 130 -18.99 -8.57 -14.82
CA LEU A 130 -20.08 -7.99 -14.01
C LEU A 130 -21.02 -9.06 -13.46
N LEU A 131 -21.42 -10.03 -14.29
CA LEU A 131 -22.25 -11.16 -13.86
C LEU A 131 -21.56 -12.05 -12.82
N GLY A 132 -20.23 -12.15 -12.89
CA GLY A 132 -19.40 -12.84 -11.90
C GLY A 132 -19.05 -12.01 -10.66
N GLU A 133 -19.63 -10.82 -10.48
CA GLU A 133 -19.32 -9.88 -9.39
C GLU A 133 -17.83 -9.43 -9.35
N HIS A 134 -17.11 -9.58 -10.46
CA HIS A 134 -15.72 -9.14 -10.64
C HIS A 134 -15.65 -7.71 -11.18
N LEU A 135 -16.10 -6.74 -10.36
CA LEU A 135 -16.28 -5.34 -10.77
C LEU A 135 -14.99 -4.69 -11.32
N GLU A 136 -13.83 -4.96 -10.71
CA GLU A 136 -12.54 -4.40 -11.15
C GLU A 136 -12.08 -4.93 -12.52
N GLU A 137 -12.40 -6.18 -12.85
CA GLU A 137 -12.12 -6.75 -14.17
C GLU A 137 -13.04 -6.16 -15.25
N ALA A 138 -14.30 -5.95 -14.89
CA ALA A 138 -15.26 -5.28 -15.76
C ALA A 138 -14.82 -3.85 -16.07
N ILE A 139 -14.44 -3.07 -15.05
CA ILE A 139 -13.96 -1.68 -15.21
C ILE A 139 -12.76 -1.65 -16.17
N ARG A 140 -11.73 -2.48 -15.94
CA ARG A 140 -10.54 -2.53 -16.80
C ARG A 140 -10.89 -2.86 -18.26
N SER A 141 -11.81 -3.80 -18.47
CA SER A 141 -12.24 -4.19 -19.81
C SER A 141 -13.00 -3.04 -20.51
N ILE A 142 -13.87 -2.34 -19.79
CA ILE A 142 -14.62 -1.18 -20.29
C ILE A 142 -13.68 -0.01 -20.61
N GLU A 143 -12.68 0.26 -19.77
CA GLU A 143 -11.66 1.27 -20.05
C GLU A 143 -10.85 0.92 -21.30
N THR A 144 -10.43 -0.34 -21.44
CA THR A 144 -9.72 -0.82 -22.64
C THR A 144 -10.58 -0.65 -23.90
N ALA A 145 -11.86 -0.99 -23.83
CA ALA A 145 -12.81 -0.78 -24.92
C ALA A 145 -12.99 0.70 -25.27
N ARG A 146 -13.07 1.58 -24.26
CA ARG A 146 -13.18 3.04 -24.42
C ARG A 146 -11.96 3.64 -25.08
N ASP A 147 -10.76 3.16 -24.75
CA ASP A 147 -9.51 3.61 -25.37
C ASP A 147 -9.41 3.25 -26.87
N ILE A 148 -10.15 2.22 -27.30
CA ILE A 148 -10.19 1.77 -28.69
C ILE A 148 -11.32 2.46 -29.47
N ASP A 149 -12.54 2.45 -28.92
CA ASP A 149 -13.73 3.10 -29.50
C ASP A 149 -14.57 3.76 -28.40
N ALA A 150 -14.27 5.04 -28.13
CA ALA A 150 -14.97 5.82 -27.12
C ALA A 150 -16.45 6.08 -27.43
N ALA A 151 -16.85 5.96 -28.70
CA ALA A 151 -18.22 6.20 -29.16
C ALA A 151 -19.08 4.92 -29.19
N HIS A 152 -18.54 3.80 -28.70
CA HIS A 152 -19.22 2.51 -28.75
C HIS A 152 -20.53 2.53 -27.94
N PRO A 153 -21.69 2.15 -28.53
CA PRO A 153 -23.00 2.36 -27.91
C PRO A 153 -23.20 1.59 -26.59
N ARG A 154 -22.56 0.42 -26.44
CA ARG A 154 -22.64 -0.40 -25.22
C ARG A 154 -21.99 0.24 -24.00
N LEU A 155 -21.03 1.18 -24.18
CA LEU A 155 -20.30 1.79 -23.07
C LEU A 155 -21.23 2.54 -22.11
N SER A 156 -22.16 3.32 -22.65
CA SER A 156 -23.14 4.09 -21.86
C SER A 156 -23.98 3.23 -20.91
N PHE A 157 -24.41 2.06 -21.39
CA PHE A 157 -25.18 1.11 -20.59
C PHE A 157 -24.32 0.49 -19.49
N LEU A 158 -23.08 0.09 -19.81
CA LEU A 158 -22.15 -0.50 -18.86
C LEU A 158 -21.67 0.49 -17.80
N ASP A 159 -21.48 1.76 -18.15
CA ASP A 159 -21.18 2.84 -17.21
C ASP A 159 -22.30 3.00 -16.17
N THR A 160 -23.56 2.92 -16.61
CA THR A 160 -24.73 2.98 -15.73
C THR A 160 -24.78 1.77 -14.79
N GLN A 161 -24.46 0.57 -15.29
CA GLN A 161 -24.41 -0.64 -14.47
C GLN A 161 -23.29 -0.58 -13.42
N ILE A 162 -22.08 -0.15 -13.80
CA ILE A 162 -20.97 0.05 -12.87
C ILE A 162 -21.33 1.06 -11.78
N ALA A 163 -21.93 2.20 -12.15
CA ALA A 163 -22.31 3.22 -11.19
C ALA A 163 -23.29 2.66 -10.14
N ARG A 164 -24.27 1.85 -10.57
CA ARG A 164 -25.23 1.18 -9.69
C ARG A 164 -24.54 0.17 -8.78
N GLU A 165 -23.65 -0.66 -9.32
CA GLU A 165 -22.98 -1.70 -8.53
C GLU A 165 -22.00 -1.09 -7.52
N ARG A 166 -21.27 -0.03 -7.89
CA ARG A 166 -20.43 0.74 -6.96
C ARG A 166 -21.25 1.31 -5.81
N GLU A 167 -22.42 1.87 -6.08
CA GLU A 167 -23.29 2.41 -5.03
C GLU A 167 -23.82 1.30 -4.12
N ARG A 168 -24.19 0.14 -4.68
CA ARG A 168 -24.58 -1.05 -3.89
C ARG A 168 -23.46 -1.48 -2.95
N LEU A 169 -22.23 -1.63 -3.45
CA LEU A 169 -21.08 -2.01 -2.63
C LEU A 169 -20.77 -0.98 -1.53
N LYS A 170 -20.86 0.31 -1.86
CA LYS A 170 -20.69 1.39 -0.89
C LYS A 170 -21.73 1.32 0.22
N LEU A 171 -23.00 1.03 -0.11
CA LEU A 171 -24.06 0.83 0.88
C LEU A 171 -23.81 -0.39 1.75
N THR A 172 -23.40 -1.53 1.16
CA THR A 172 -23.02 -2.73 1.92
C THR A 172 -21.86 -2.45 2.86
N GLN A 173 -20.82 -1.79 2.40
CA GLN A 173 -19.67 -1.41 3.23
C GLN A 173 -20.09 -0.47 4.37
N ALA A 174 -20.96 0.51 4.09
CA ALA A 174 -21.49 1.40 5.14
C ALA A 174 -22.31 0.63 6.19
N GLN A 175 -23.10 -0.36 5.77
CA GLN A 175 -23.84 -1.24 6.69
C GLN A 175 -22.91 -2.09 7.56
N GLU A 176 -21.85 -2.66 6.97
CA GLU A 176 -20.84 -3.43 7.71
C GLU A 176 -20.10 -2.57 8.74
N VAL A 177 -19.71 -1.35 8.35
CA VAL A 177 -19.10 -0.37 9.25
C VAL A 177 -20.06 -0.05 10.41
N GLY A 178 -21.33 0.24 10.12
CA GLY A 178 -22.33 0.52 11.14
C GLY A 178 -22.56 -0.66 12.10
N ASN A 179 -22.60 -1.90 11.58
CA ASN A 179 -22.71 -3.10 12.40
C ASN A 179 -21.48 -3.29 13.30
N ARG A 180 -20.27 -3.07 12.75
CA ARG A 180 -19.02 -3.16 13.51
C ARG A 180 -18.95 -2.12 14.61
N VAL A 181 -19.35 -0.87 14.33
CA VAL A 181 -19.45 0.21 15.32
C VAL A 181 -20.41 -0.19 16.45
N ARG A 182 -21.60 -0.71 16.12
CA ARG A 182 -22.57 -1.19 17.12
C ARG A 182 -22.00 -2.28 18.01
N THR A 183 -21.28 -3.25 17.46
CA THR A 183 -20.60 -4.31 18.23
C THR A 183 -19.53 -3.73 19.16
N LEU A 184 -18.70 -2.81 18.67
CA LEU A 184 -17.64 -2.18 19.48
C LEU A 184 -18.21 -1.36 20.63
N VAL A 185 -19.30 -0.61 20.39
CA VAL A 185 -19.99 0.14 21.45
C VAL A 185 -20.57 -0.81 22.50
N ALA A 186 -21.22 -1.91 22.10
CA ALA A 186 -21.73 -2.91 23.05
C ALA A 186 -20.61 -3.54 23.90
N GLN A 187 -19.49 -3.90 23.27
CA GLN A 187 -18.30 -4.40 23.98
C GLN A 187 -17.71 -3.37 24.93
N ALA A 188 -17.71 -2.10 24.54
CA ALA A 188 -17.26 -1.03 25.42
C ALA A 188 -18.16 -0.90 26.65
N SER A 189 -19.50 -0.92 26.47
CA SER A 189 -20.46 -0.89 27.57
C SER A 189 -20.26 -2.04 28.55
N GLU A 190 -20.15 -3.27 28.06
CA GLU A 190 -19.85 -4.44 28.90
C GLU A 190 -18.52 -4.29 29.67
N ARG A 191 -17.49 -3.77 29.01
CA ARG A 191 -16.18 -3.53 29.66
C ARG A 191 -16.27 -2.42 30.71
N MET A 192 -17.09 -1.39 30.50
CA MET A 192 -17.34 -0.33 31.47
C MET A 192 -18.03 -0.87 32.72
N GLU A 193 -19.07 -1.68 32.56
CA GLU A 193 -19.79 -2.34 33.65
C GLU A 193 -18.88 -3.24 34.48
N ASN A 194 -17.95 -3.93 33.83
CA ASN A 194 -16.96 -4.80 34.47
C ASN A 194 -15.72 -4.05 35.00
N GLY A 195 -15.69 -2.71 34.95
CA GLY A 195 -14.58 -1.89 35.45
C GLY A 195 -13.30 -1.92 34.60
N ARG A 196 -13.32 -2.54 33.41
CA ARG A 196 -12.18 -2.63 32.48
C ARG A 196 -12.05 -1.36 31.62
N LEU A 197 -11.86 -0.22 32.28
CA LEU A 197 -11.95 1.09 31.63
C LEU A 197 -10.78 1.37 30.67
N ILE A 198 -9.55 1.23 31.18
CA ILE A 198 -8.30 1.57 30.47
C ILE A 198 -7.31 0.39 30.40
N ALA A 199 -7.62 -0.69 31.11
CA ALA A 199 -6.83 -1.92 31.17
C ALA A 199 -7.78 -3.14 31.07
N PRO A 200 -7.30 -4.28 30.54
CA PRO A 200 -5.99 -4.50 29.94
C PRO A 200 -5.82 -3.80 28.59
N ALA A 201 -4.58 -3.59 28.16
CA ALA A 201 -4.30 -3.02 26.83
C ALA A 201 -4.90 -3.91 25.73
N ASN A 202 -5.50 -3.27 24.71
CA ASN A 202 -6.21 -3.92 23.60
C ASN A 202 -7.49 -4.67 24.01
N GLY A 203 -7.89 -4.59 25.28
CA GLY A 203 -9.08 -5.25 25.82
C GLY A 203 -9.93 -4.35 26.71
N SER A 204 -9.64 -3.05 26.73
CA SER A 204 -10.34 -2.06 27.57
C SER A 204 -11.54 -1.43 26.87
N ALA A 205 -12.43 -0.79 27.63
CA ALA A 205 -13.52 0.01 27.09
C ALA A 205 -13.00 1.16 26.22
N ARG A 206 -11.90 1.79 26.65
CA ARG A 206 -11.22 2.86 25.88
C ARG A 206 -10.83 2.38 24.50
N ASP A 207 -10.19 1.22 24.39
CA ASP A 207 -9.67 0.72 23.11
C ASP A 207 -10.81 0.44 22.12
N ALA A 208 -11.91 -0.15 22.59
CA ALA A 208 -13.09 -0.39 21.74
C ALA A 208 -13.72 0.90 21.22
N LEU A 209 -13.86 1.94 22.07
CA LEU A 209 -14.45 3.22 21.66
C LEU A 209 -13.52 4.04 20.75
N VAL A 210 -12.20 3.94 20.94
CA VAL A 210 -11.23 4.56 20.02
C VAL A 210 -11.32 3.91 18.64
N GLU A 211 -11.44 2.58 18.57
CA GLU A 211 -11.66 1.87 17.30
C GLU A 211 -13.00 2.27 16.65
N ALA A 212 -14.08 2.33 17.43
CA ALA A 212 -15.40 2.73 16.94
C ALA A 212 -15.39 4.15 16.35
N ARG A 213 -14.77 5.11 17.03
CA ARG A 213 -14.63 6.50 16.55
C ARG A 213 -13.79 6.60 15.28
N ARG A 214 -12.81 5.70 15.08
CA ARG A 214 -12.01 5.66 13.85
C ARG A 214 -12.84 5.17 12.65
N LEU A 215 -13.78 4.24 12.90
CA LEU A 215 -14.66 3.70 11.86
C LEU A 215 -15.76 4.69 11.48
N ASP A 216 -16.41 5.32 12.47
CA ASP A 216 -17.38 6.39 12.25
C ASP A 216 -17.21 7.50 13.30
N PRO A 217 -16.52 8.59 12.94
CA PRO A 217 -16.35 9.74 13.84
C PRO A 217 -17.62 10.53 14.12
N THR A 218 -18.66 10.35 13.30
CA THR A 218 -19.91 11.12 13.35
C THR A 218 -21.05 10.39 14.07
N ASP A 219 -20.85 9.12 14.44
CA ASP A 219 -21.87 8.32 15.12
C ASP A 219 -22.20 8.92 16.52
N PRO A 220 -23.48 9.30 16.78
CA PRO A 220 -23.88 9.94 18.03
C PRO A 220 -23.79 8.99 19.23
N THR A 221 -23.96 7.68 19.01
CA THR A 221 -23.85 6.64 20.04
C THR A 221 -22.41 6.51 20.51
N VAL A 222 -21.46 6.48 19.57
CA VAL A 222 -20.02 6.48 19.89
C VAL A 222 -19.65 7.71 20.68
N ALA A 223 -20.09 8.90 20.24
CA ALA A 223 -19.84 10.15 20.94
C ALA A 223 -20.42 10.13 22.37
N GLN A 224 -21.62 9.57 22.56
CA GLN A 224 -22.24 9.41 23.87
C GLN A 224 -21.46 8.45 24.77
N SER A 225 -21.12 7.25 24.29
CA SER A 225 -20.35 6.27 25.07
C SER A 225 -18.95 6.78 25.44
N ILE A 226 -18.31 7.60 24.59
CA ILE A 226 -17.04 8.26 24.92
C ILE A 226 -17.21 9.25 26.08
N ARG A 227 -18.31 10.01 26.12
CA ARG A 227 -18.61 10.92 27.24
C ARG A 227 -18.82 10.15 28.54
N GLU A 228 -19.57 9.05 28.50
CA GLU A 228 -19.81 8.17 29.66
C GLU A 228 -18.51 7.57 30.19
N LEU A 229 -17.69 6.99 29.30
CA LEU A 229 -16.37 6.46 29.68
C LEU A 229 -15.48 7.55 30.27
N SER A 230 -15.47 8.75 29.68
CA SER A 230 -14.67 9.86 30.17
C SER A 230 -15.07 10.29 31.58
N ALA A 231 -16.37 10.28 31.89
CA ALA A 231 -16.88 10.55 33.23
C ALA A 231 -16.41 9.47 34.23
N LEU A 232 -16.54 8.19 33.88
CA LEU A 232 -16.09 7.07 34.71
C LEU A 232 -14.58 7.10 34.97
N ILE A 233 -13.78 7.35 33.94
CA ILE A 233 -12.32 7.48 34.06
C ILE A 233 -11.94 8.65 34.96
N THR A 234 -12.64 9.79 34.84
CA THR A 234 -12.38 10.96 35.69
C THR A 234 -12.70 10.68 37.16
N GLU A 235 -13.76 9.92 37.42
CA GLU A 235 -14.10 9.49 38.78
C GLU A 235 -13.02 8.56 39.35
N LYS A 236 -12.57 7.56 38.57
CA LYS A 236 -11.46 6.68 38.97
C LYS A 236 -10.15 7.42 39.20
N ALA A 237 -9.87 8.46 38.41
CA ALA A 237 -8.73 9.32 38.65
C ALA A 237 -8.84 10.05 40.00
N ARG A 238 -10.04 10.54 40.37
CA ARG A 238 -10.30 11.19 41.66
C ARG A 238 -10.16 10.21 42.82
N GLU A 239 -10.72 9.01 42.72
CA GLU A 239 -10.56 7.94 43.72
C GLU A 239 -9.08 7.61 43.94
N ALA A 240 -8.31 7.44 42.85
CA ALA A 240 -6.88 7.16 42.93
C ALA A 240 -6.11 8.32 43.59
N MET A 241 -6.47 9.57 43.31
CA MET A 241 -5.91 10.74 43.98
C MET A 241 -6.21 10.75 45.48
N ALA A 242 -7.46 10.44 45.88
CA ALA A 242 -7.85 10.36 47.29
C ALA A 242 -7.10 9.23 48.02
N ALA A 243 -6.77 8.15 47.32
CA ALA A 243 -5.97 7.04 47.84
C ALA A 243 -4.45 7.30 47.83
N GLY A 244 -3.99 8.48 47.38
CA GLY A 244 -2.56 8.81 47.27
C GLY A 244 -1.82 8.08 46.14
N LYS A 245 -2.54 7.44 45.22
CA LYS A 245 -1.97 6.66 44.11
C LYS A 245 -1.81 7.52 42.86
N THR A 246 -0.80 8.38 42.86
CA THR A 246 -0.57 9.37 41.80
C THR A 246 -0.32 8.76 40.41
N ASP A 247 0.33 7.58 40.33
CA ASP A 247 0.63 6.91 39.06
C ASP A 247 -0.62 6.31 38.40
N GLU A 248 -1.50 5.69 39.20
CA GLU A 248 -2.81 5.21 38.73
C GLU A 248 -3.67 6.39 38.26
N ALA A 249 -3.73 7.47 39.05
CA ALA A 249 -4.46 8.68 38.68
C ALA A 249 -3.93 9.31 37.38
N GLN A 250 -2.61 9.35 37.18
CA GLN A 250 -1.98 9.89 35.97
C GLN A 250 -2.36 9.06 34.74
N SER A 251 -2.46 7.74 34.88
CA SER A 251 -2.87 6.84 33.81
C SER A 251 -4.32 7.10 33.38
N TYR A 252 -5.24 7.28 34.33
CA TYR A 252 -6.63 7.66 34.04
C TYR A 252 -6.73 9.04 33.38
N VAL A 253 -6.00 10.05 33.87
CA VAL A 253 -5.98 11.40 33.27
C VAL A 253 -5.49 11.35 31.81
N ASN A 254 -4.44 10.58 31.52
CA ASN A 254 -3.93 10.43 30.16
C ASN A 254 -4.96 9.76 29.24
N ALA A 255 -5.66 8.74 29.72
CA ALA A 255 -6.72 8.08 28.97
C ALA A 255 -7.90 9.02 28.69
N ALA A 256 -8.32 9.82 29.67
CA ALA A 256 -9.39 10.81 29.49
C ALA A 256 -9.03 11.87 28.43
N ARG A 257 -7.78 12.35 28.42
CA ARG A 257 -7.31 13.30 27.40
C ARG A 257 -7.32 12.72 26.00
N GLN A 258 -6.92 11.46 25.83
CA GLN A 258 -6.95 10.76 24.53
C GLN A 258 -8.37 10.55 23.99
N LEU A 259 -9.34 10.44 24.89
CA LEU A 259 -10.76 10.39 24.54
C LEU A 259 -11.30 11.78 24.14
N GLY A 260 -10.55 12.86 24.35
CA GLY A 260 -10.95 14.24 24.07
C GLY A 260 -11.73 14.88 25.21
N SER A 261 -11.65 14.34 26.43
CA SER A 261 -12.24 14.96 27.60
C SER A 261 -11.48 16.24 27.98
N ALA A 262 -12.20 17.35 28.13
CA ALA A 262 -11.65 18.65 28.55
C ALA A 262 -12.52 19.33 29.63
N GLY A 263 -13.31 18.54 30.37
CA GLY A 263 -14.25 19.06 31.37
C GLY A 263 -13.57 19.60 32.63
N ALA A 264 -14.27 20.47 33.35
CA ALA A 264 -13.79 21.06 34.61
C ALA A 264 -13.41 20.01 35.67
N ALA A 265 -14.10 18.85 35.68
CA ALA A 265 -13.79 17.74 36.57
C ALA A 265 -12.40 17.13 36.32
N LEU A 266 -12.02 16.95 35.05
CA LEU A 266 -10.69 16.44 34.69
C LEU A 266 -9.61 17.47 35.05
N ALA A 267 -9.85 18.75 34.73
CA ALA A 267 -8.94 19.84 35.07
C ALA A 267 -8.72 19.99 36.60
N ALA A 268 -9.72 19.63 37.42
CA ALA A 268 -9.56 19.59 38.87
C ALA A 268 -8.60 18.47 39.31
N VAL A 269 -8.76 17.27 38.76
CA VAL A 269 -7.87 16.14 39.04
C VAL A 269 -6.43 16.45 38.60
N GLU A 270 -6.24 17.04 37.42
CA GLU A 270 -4.93 17.44 36.90
C GLU A 270 -4.21 18.44 37.82
N ARG A 271 -4.93 19.42 38.37
CA ARG A 271 -4.40 20.36 39.37
C ARG A 271 -3.97 19.63 40.64
N SER A 272 -4.83 18.79 41.20
CA SER A 272 -4.49 17.99 42.38
C SER A 272 -3.26 17.10 42.16
N LEU A 273 -3.11 16.53 40.97
CA LEU A 273 -1.99 15.68 40.61
C LEU A 273 -0.69 16.48 40.47
N THR A 274 -0.78 17.69 39.90
CA THR A 274 0.35 18.63 39.84
C THR A 274 0.81 19.07 41.23
N ASP A 275 -0.13 19.37 42.13
CA ASP A 275 0.17 19.77 43.51
C ASP A 275 0.77 18.61 44.32
N ALA A 276 0.24 17.39 44.15
CA ALA A 276 0.79 16.18 44.77
C ALA A 276 2.22 15.90 44.30
N ASN A 277 2.48 16.02 42.99
CA ASN A 277 3.83 15.85 42.43
C ASN A 277 4.80 16.94 42.96
N ARG A 278 4.34 18.18 43.09
CA ARG A 278 5.14 19.27 43.68
C ARG A 278 5.45 19.01 45.15
N ALA A 279 4.47 18.56 45.92
CA ALA A 279 4.66 18.20 47.32
C ALA A 279 5.64 17.01 47.49
N ALA A 280 5.52 15.99 46.64
CA ALA A 280 6.45 14.86 46.61
C ALA A 280 7.87 15.30 46.23
N ALA A 281 8.02 16.17 45.23
CA ALA A 281 9.30 16.74 44.85
C ALA A 281 9.92 17.60 45.97
N ALA A 282 9.13 18.42 46.65
CA ALA A 282 9.57 19.22 47.80
C ALA A 282 9.97 18.33 48.99
N ALA A 283 9.19 17.30 49.32
CA ALA A 283 9.54 16.34 50.36
C ALA A 283 10.83 15.58 50.02
N SER A 284 11.03 15.23 48.74
CA SER A 284 12.26 14.62 48.24
C SER A 284 13.44 15.59 48.32
N ALA A 285 13.23 16.88 48.04
CA ALA A 285 14.25 17.93 48.13
C ALA A 285 14.65 18.22 49.59
N SER A 286 13.69 18.28 50.52
CA SER A 286 13.96 18.41 51.95
C SER A 286 14.65 17.17 52.52
N ARG A 287 14.33 15.98 52.03
CA ARG A 287 15.05 14.74 52.38
C ARG A 287 16.45 14.67 51.76
N ARG A 288 16.68 15.42 50.68
CA ARG A 288 17.99 15.63 50.02
C ARG A 288 18.70 16.89 50.49
N GLN A 289 18.19 17.60 51.51
CA GLN A 289 18.86 18.78 52.05
C GLN A 289 20.26 18.35 52.51
N PRO A 290 21.33 18.79 51.83
CA PRO A 290 22.65 18.29 52.11
C PRO A 290 23.08 18.93 53.43
N ALA A 291 23.61 18.10 54.34
CA ALA A 291 24.62 18.62 55.25
C ALA A 291 25.65 19.35 54.38
N ALA A 292 25.81 20.65 54.63
CA ALA A 292 26.66 21.51 53.83
C ALA A 292 28.04 20.87 53.63
N GLY A 293 28.43 20.61 52.38
CA GLY A 293 29.84 20.37 52.04
C GLY A 293 30.21 19.30 51.01
N ALA A 294 29.32 18.43 50.52
CA ALA A 294 29.75 17.36 49.59
C ALA A 294 29.08 17.48 48.21
N GLY A 295 29.88 17.72 47.17
CA GLY A 295 29.47 17.42 45.80
C GLY A 295 29.08 15.94 45.68
N LEU A 296 28.26 15.60 44.67
CA LEU A 296 27.92 14.21 44.34
C LEU A 296 29.20 13.37 44.33
N SER A 297 29.32 12.41 45.25
CA SER A 297 30.48 11.53 45.27
C SER A 297 30.51 10.71 43.99
N VAL A 298 31.69 10.41 43.48
CA VAL A 298 31.86 9.64 42.23
C VAL A 298 31.11 8.30 42.30
N ASP A 299 31.09 7.65 43.47
CA ASP A 299 30.38 6.38 43.68
C ASP A 299 28.85 6.53 43.62
N SER A 300 28.31 7.66 44.11
CA SER A 300 26.88 7.98 43.95
C SER A 300 26.52 8.19 42.47
N MET A 301 27.40 8.84 41.70
CA MET A 301 27.19 9.06 40.27
C MET A 301 27.20 7.74 39.48
N VAL A 302 28.08 6.80 39.83
CA VAL A 302 28.10 5.44 39.24
C VAL A 302 26.78 4.71 39.53
N SER A 303 26.31 4.76 40.78
CA SER A 303 25.02 4.15 41.17
C SER A 303 23.84 4.76 40.42
N ASP A 304 23.80 6.09 40.30
CA ASP A 304 22.75 6.82 39.58
C ASP A 304 22.70 6.46 38.09
N VAL A 305 23.85 6.31 37.42
CA VAL A 305 23.88 5.87 36.01
C VAL A 305 23.28 4.48 35.88
N ARG A 306 23.69 3.52 36.74
CA ARG A 306 23.15 2.14 36.73
C ARG A 306 21.65 2.13 36.97
N GLN A 307 21.16 2.90 37.94
CA GLN A 307 19.74 2.99 38.24
C GLN A 307 18.95 3.55 37.06
N ARG A 308 19.40 4.65 36.45
CA ARG A 308 18.72 5.24 35.28
C ARG A 308 18.71 4.32 34.07
N MET A 309 19.78 3.56 33.88
CA MET A 309 19.83 2.51 32.86
C MET A 309 18.75 1.45 33.13
N ASN A 310 18.66 0.95 34.36
CA ASN A 310 17.66 -0.04 34.76
C ASN A 310 16.22 0.50 34.59
N ASP A 311 15.99 1.76 34.94
CA ASP A 311 14.70 2.46 34.80
C ASP A 311 14.35 2.78 33.33
N GLY A 312 15.24 2.52 32.37
CA GLY A 312 15.02 2.82 30.96
C GLY A 312 15.15 4.30 30.58
N LYS A 313 15.60 5.15 31.51
CA LYS A 313 15.85 6.59 31.31
C LYS A 313 17.17 6.82 30.58
N LEU A 314 17.30 6.29 29.37
CA LEU A 314 18.60 6.20 28.70
C LEU A 314 19.07 7.55 28.12
N ILE A 315 18.21 8.18 27.32
CA ILE A 315 18.43 9.51 26.72
C ILE A 315 17.34 10.52 27.06
N ASP A 316 16.19 10.05 27.55
CA ASP A 316 15.08 10.88 28.01
C ASP A 316 14.82 10.68 29.51
N PRO A 317 14.37 11.71 30.23
CA PRO A 317 14.24 13.11 29.78
C PRO A 317 15.60 13.83 29.70
N PRO A 318 15.72 14.89 28.88
CA PRO A 318 16.97 15.63 28.71
C PRO A 318 17.40 16.29 30.03
N GLY A 319 18.69 16.20 30.35
CA GLY A 319 19.29 16.72 31.58
C GLY A 319 19.21 15.76 32.78
N ASP A 320 18.35 14.74 32.69
CA ASP A 320 18.11 13.74 33.74
C ASP A 320 18.12 12.30 33.17
N SER A 321 18.93 12.07 32.15
CA SER A 321 19.11 10.75 31.53
C SER A 321 20.38 10.03 32.03
N ALA A 322 20.47 8.73 31.78
CA ALA A 322 21.68 7.94 32.00
C ALA A 322 22.85 8.50 31.18
N ARG A 323 22.60 8.94 29.95
CA ARG A 323 23.58 9.61 29.07
C ARG A 323 24.15 10.88 29.71
N ASP A 324 23.28 11.73 30.25
CA ASP A 324 23.68 13.00 30.86
C ASP A 324 24.44 12.78 32.17
N MET A 325 23.99 11.84 33.01
CA MET A 325 24.70 11.50 34.24
C MET A 325 26.06 10.85 33.96
N LEU A 326 26.15 9.98 32.95
CA LEU A 326 27.42 9.39 32.53
C LEU A 326 28.38 10.44 31.98
N THR A 327 27.88 11.46 31.28
CA THR A 327 28.69 12.59 30.81
C THR A 327 29.25 13.39 31.99
N LYS A 328 28.44 13.64 33.03
CA LYS A 328 28.89 14.26 34.28
C LYS A 328 29.94 13.40 34.99
N LEU A 329 29.71 12.09 35.09
CA LEU A 329 30.64 11.14 35.71
C LEU A 329 31.99 11.11 34.97
N ARG A 330 31.97 11.07 33.64
CA ARG A 330 33.18 11.13 32.80
C ARG A 330 33.97 12.43 33.01
N THR A 331 33.28 13.53 33.26
CA THR A 331 33.92 14.83 33.54
C THR A 331 34.54 14.87 34.94
N ALA A 332 33.84 14.31 35.93
CA ALA A 332 34.28 14.31 37.32
C ALA A 332 35.41 13.30 37.59
N ALA A 333 35.40 12.15 36.92
CA ALA A 333 36.36 11.06 37.15
C ALA A 333 36.68 10.28 35.86
N PRO A 334 37.44 10.87 34.91
CA PRO A 334 37.67 10.30 33.59
C PRO A 334 38.46 8.98 33.59
N THR A 335 39.26 8.71 34.63
CA THR A 335 40.13 7.53 34.74
C THR A 335 39.49 6.34 35.48
N ARG A 336 38.24 6.47 35.94
CA ARG A 336 37.52 5.39 36.63
C ARG A 336 37.15 4.26 35.66
N PRO A 337 37.41 2.97 35.99
CA PRO A 337 37.06 1.84 35.13
C PRO A 337 35.53 1.73 34.89
N GLU A 338 34.72 2.16 35.86
CA GLU A 338 33.25 2.14 35.75
C GLU A 338 32.75 3.08 34.64
N VAL A 339 33.49 4.15 34.31
CA VAL A 339 33.12 5.03 33.19
C VAL A 339 33.15 4.26 31.88
N GLU A 340 34.15 3.41 31.67
CA GLU A 340 34.27 2.61 30.46
C GLU A 340 33.20 1.52 30.40
N GLU A 341 33.00 0.81 31.52
CA GLU A 341 31.98 -0.22 31.67
C GLU A 341 30.58 0.33 31.36
N LEU A 342 30.22 1.44 32.01
CA LEU A 342 28.89 2.06 31.86
C LEU A 342 28.72 2.69 30.47
N SER A 343 29.78 3.25 29.89
CA SER A 343 29.76 3.76 28.51
C SER A 343 29.48 2.65 27.50
N ARG A 344 30.14 1.49 27.64
CA ARG A 344 29.92 0.34 26.78
C ARG A 344 28.51 -0.22 26.96
N ALA A 345 28.09 -0.43 28.21
CA ALA A 345 26.78 -0.98 28.52
C ALA A 345 25.62 -0.09 28.04
N LEU A 346 25.72 1.23 28.24
CA LEU A 346 24.72 2.19 27.77
C LEU A 346 24.69 2.24 26.24
N SER A 347 25.85 2.29 25.59
CA SER A 347 25.94 2.30 24.13
C SER A 347 25.32 1.03 23.51
N THR A 348 25.62 -0.16 24.03
CA THR A 348 25.01 -1.41 23.57
C THR A 348 23.48 -1.38 23.72
N ARG A 349 22.98 -0.97 24.89
CA ARG A 349 21.54 -0.90 25.13
C ARG A 349 20.83 0.09 24.21
N LEU A 350 21.46 1.22 23.91
CA LEU A 350 20.93 2.21 22.97
C LEU A 350 20.86 1.66 21.54
N LEU A 351 21.86 0.90 21.11
CA LEU A 351 21.87 0.25 19.79
C LEU A 351 20.82 -0.87 19.68
N ASP A 352 20.57 -1.62 20.74
CA ASP A 352 19.52 -2.65 20.72
C ASP A 352 18.13 -2.02 20.59
N ILE A 353 17.87 -0.94 21.31
CA ILE A 353 16.61 -0.20 21.20
C ILE A 353 16.51 0.51 19.85
N SER A 354 17.62 1.01 19.29
CA SER A 354 17.60 1.62 17.96
C SER A 354 17.22 0.61 16.88
N LYS A 355 17.71 -0.63 16.95
CA LYS A 355 17.30 -1.72 16.06
C LYS A 355 15.79 -1.98 16.14
N GLN A 356 15.24 -2.04 17.36
CA GLN A 356 13.80 -2.19 17.57
C GLN A 356 13.01 -1.01 17.00
N ALA A 357 13.49 0.23 17.20
CA ALA A 357 12.88 1.43 16.65
C ALA A 357 12.93 1.45 15.11
N THR A 358 14.03 1.03 14.49
CA THR A 358 14.15 0.87 13.03
C THR A 358 13.16 -0.16 12.51
N ALA A 359 13.04 -1.32 13.16
CA ALA A 359 12.06 -2.35 12.80
C ALA A 359 10.60 -1.86 12.95
N ALA A 360 10.33 -1.03 13.96
CA ALA A 360 9.04 -0.38 14.18
C ALA A 360 8.78 0.84 13.26
N LYS A 361 9.68 1.12 12.30
CA LYS A 361 9.65 2.29 11.40
C LYS A 361 9.66 3.65 12.12
N ALA A 362 10.08 3.69 13.38
CA ALA A 362 10.26 4.89 14.18
C ALA A 362 11.64 5.51 13.91
N TYR A 363 11.88 5.95 12.67
CA TYR A 363 13.21 6.30 12.17
C TYR A 363 13.88 7.48 12.86
N ASP A 364 13.12 8.48 13.32
CA ASP A 364 13.69 9.63 14.05
C ASP A 364 14.13 9.20 15.45
N ARG A 365 13.36 8.34 16.09
CA ARG A 365 13.72 7.77 17.39
C ARG A 365 14.97 6.89 17.28
N ALA A 366 15.05 6.06 16.24
CA ALA A 366 16.24 5.25 15.96
C ALA A 366 17.48 6.13 15.77
N ALA A 367 17.38 7.23 15.01
CA ALA A 367 18.48 8.17 14.80
C ALA A 367 18.95 8.82 16.11
N GLN A 368 18.03 9.26 16.97
CA GLN A 368 18.36 9.83 18.29
C GLN A 368 19.10 8.83 19.19
N LEU A 369 18.68 7.56 19.18
CA LEU A 369 19.30 6.50 19.97
C LEU A 369 20.71 6.18 19.47
N ILE A 370 20.92 6.11 18.15
CA ILE A 370 22.24 5.90 17.54
C ILE A 370 23.17 7.09 17.85
N ALA A 371 22.68 8.32 17.75
CA ALA A 371 23.44 9.51 18.14
C ALA A 371 23.83 9.47 19.63
N GLY A 372 22.90 9.11 20.51
CA GLY A 372 23.19 8.92 21.93
C GLY A 372 24.23 7.82 22.18
N ALA A 373 24.18 6.72 21.43
CA ALA A 373 25.16 5.63 21.51
C ALA A 373 26.57 6.08 21.08
N ARG A 374 26.65 6.96 20.07
CA ARG A 374 27.91 7.60 19.66
C ARG A 374 28.47 8.51 20.75
N ASP A 375 27.66 9.40 21.33
CA ASP A 375 28.11 10.35 22.36
C ASP A 375 28.78 9.68 23.57
N VAL A 376 28.24 8.52 23.99
CA VAL A 376 28.72 7.81 25.18
C VAL A 376 29.73 6.72 24.85
N GLY A 377 29.65 6.11 23.67
CA GLY A 377 30.35 4.86 23.35
C GLY A 377 31.11 4.82 22.03
N ALA A 378 31.32 5.94 21.32
CA ALA A 378 32.03 5.97 20.03
C ALA A 378 33.35 5.17 20.05
N ARG A 379 34.15 5.35 21.11
CA ARG A 379 35.45 4.67 21.29
C ARG A 379 35.38 3.17 21.57
N TYR A 380 34.20 2.62 21.91
CA TYR A 380 34.06 1.22 22.32
C TYR A 380 33.20 0.38 21.36
N ASN A 381 32.27 1.03 20.65
CA ASN A 381 31.26 0.35 19.82
C ASN A 381 31.22 0.91 18.39
N GLU A 382 32.33 1.46 17.89
CA GLU A 382 32.41 2.14 16.58
C GLU A 382 31.80 1.32 15.43
N ALA A 383 32.21 0.06 15.30
CA ALA A 383 31.69 -0.84 14.27
C ALA A 383 30.18 -1.10 14.41
N ALA A 384 29.68 -1.27 15.63
CA ALA A 384 28.27 -1.51 15.88
C ALA A 384 27.42 -0.25 15.63
N ILE A 385 27.95 0.94 15.93
CA ILE A 385 27.33 2.23 15.61
C ILE A 385 27.26 2.41 14.10
N ALA A 386 28.37 2.19 13.39
CA ALA A 386 28.43 2.30 11.93
C ALA A 386 27.44 1.34 11.25
N GLN A 387 27.35 0.10 11.74
CA GLN A 387 26.37 -0.86 11.23
C GLN A 387 24.94 -0.39 11.46
N ALA A 388 24.61 0.11 12.66
CA ALA A 388 23.28 0.61 12.96
C ALA A 388 22.88 1.83 12.09
N GLU A 389 23.84 2.69 11.73
CA GLU A 389 23.62 3.80 10.79
C GLU A 389 23.36 3.34 9.37
N ALA A 390 24.14 2.36 8.90
CA ALA A 390 23.94 1.73 7.60
C ALA A 390 22.56 1.06 7.52
N ASP A 391 22.19 0.29 8.55
CA ASP A 391 20.89 -0.39 8.65
C ASP A 391 19.73 0.61 8.67
N LEU A 392 19.85 1.71 9.43
CA LEU A 392 18.84 2.77 9.47
C LEU A 392 18.68 3.45 8.10
N SER A 393 19.79 3.71 7.41
CA SER A 393 19.78 4.33 6.08
C SER A 393 19.11 3.41 5.06
N ALA A 394 19.51 2.14 5.01
CA ALA A 394 18.91 1.13 4.14
C ALA A 394 17.41 0.93 4.44
N ALA A 395 17.00 0.93 5.72
CA ALA A 395 15.59 0.81 6.09
C ALA A 395 14.75 2.02 5.66
N ARG A 396 15.31 3.23 5.70
CA ARG A 396 14.65 4.45 5.19
C ARG A 396 14.48 4.39 3.68
N GLU A 397 15.52 3.97 2.96
CA GLU A 397 15.49 3.80 1.50
C GLU A 397 14.49 2.72 1.06
N ALA A 398 14.43 1.59 1.78
CA ALA A 398 13.46 0.53 1.52
C ALA A 398 12.02 1.02 1.71
N SER A 399 11.73 1.76 2.79
CA SER A 399 10.41 2.38 3.02
C SER A 399 10.08 3.47 2.00
N ALA A 400 11.07 4.24 1.54
CA ALA A 400 10.89 5.21 0.46
C ALA A 400 10.58 4.52 -0.87
N THR A 401 11.13 3.33 -1.11
CA THR A 401 10.86 2.52 -2.31
C THR A 401 9.50 1.83 -2.25
N GLN A 402 9.05 1.40 -1.07
CA GLN A 402 7.72 0.80 -0.86
C GLN A 402 6.57 1.82 -0.89
N SER A 403 6.87 3.12 -0.83
CA SER A 403 5.87 4.20 -0.90
C SER A 403 5.85 4.91 -2.26
N ILE A 404 6.40 4.30 -3.30
CA ILE A 404 6.31 4.80 -4.67
C ILE A 404 4.85 4.75 -5.12
N VAL A 405 4.26 5.92 -5.36
CA VAL A 405 2.91 6.05 -5.93
C VAL A 405 2.99 6.23 -7.45
N SER A 406 1.90 5.96 -8.16
CA SER A 406 1.81 6.34 -9.57
C SER A 406 1.83 7.86 -9.71
N ALA A 407 2.62 8.41 -10.63
CA ALA A 407 2.58 9.84 -10.94
C ALA A 407 1.23 10.30 -11.50
N ALA A 408 0.33 9.38 -11.85
CA ALA A 408 -1.05 9.69 -12.22
C ALA A 408 -1.94 10.02 -11.01
N SER A 409 -1.58 9.56 -9.80
CA SER A 409 -2.32 9.88 -8.57
C SER A 409 -1.87 11.21 -7.94
N LEU A 410 -0.92 11.93 -8.56
CA LEU A 410 -0.44 13.23 -8.12
C LEU A 410 -0.93 14.32 -9.06
N THR A 411 -1.34 15.45 -8.50
CA THR A 411 -1.78 16.63 -9.27
C THR A 411 -0.57 17.32 -9.92
N ARG A 412 -0.51 17.29 -11.25
CA ARG A 412 0.51 17.99 -12.03
C ARG A 412 0.11 19.44 -12.25
N THR A 413 0.99 20.38 -11.94
CA THR A 413 0.77 21.82 -12.17
C THR A 413 1.48 22.30 -13.43
N ARG A 414 2.54 21.61 -13.86
CA ARG A 414 3.20 21.84 -15.15
C ARG A 414 3.74 20.53 -15.70
N THR A 415 3.51 20.29 -16.97
CA THR A 415 4.11 19.19 -17.73
C THR A 415 4.89 19.74 -18.92
N VAL A 416 5.91 18.98 -19.32
CA VAL A 416 6.71 19.21 -20.53
C VAL A 416 6.80 17.88 -21.26
N ASN A 417 6.41 17.84 -22.52
CA ASN A 417 6.51 16.62 -23.32
C ASN A 417 7.98 16.33 -23.66
N PRO A 418 8.41 15.07 -23.65
CA PRO A 418 9.77 14.72 -24.04
C PRO A 418 10.01 14.94 -25.53
N VAL A 419 11.17 15.52 -25.84
CA VAL A 419 11.57 15.75 -27.23
C VAL A 419 12.00 14.44 -27.85
N TYR A 420 11.35 14.06 -28.95
CA TYR A 420 11.65 12.83 -29.66
C TYR A 420 13.07 12.88 -30.27
N PRO A 421 13.98 11.94 -29.92
CA PRO A 421 15.33 11.91 -30.49
C PRO A 421 15.31 11.82 -32.02
N GLU A 422 15.97 12.75 -32.72
CA GLU A 422 16.04 12.81 -34.20
C GLU A 422 16.47 11.47 -34.83
N ALA A 423 17.45 10.81 -34.22
CA ALA A 423 17.95 9.53 -34.72
C ALA A 423 16.89 8.41 -34.62
N ALA A 424 16.06 8.41 -33.56
CA ALA A 424 14.96 7.46 -33.43
C ALA A 424 13.82 7.81 -34.40
N ARG A 425 13.53 9.10 -34.57
CA ARG A 425 12.50 9.59 -35.49
C ARG A 425 12.78 9.21 -36.94
N LYS A 426 14.00 9.42 -37.41
CA LYS A 426 14.43 9.05 -38.78
C LYS A 426 14.36 7.55 -39.06
N ARG A 427 14.40 6.73 -38.01
CA ARG A 427 14.37 5.27 -38.08
C ARG A 427 13.01 4.66 -37.74
N GLY A 428 11.99 5.48 -37.44
CA GLY A 428 10.69 5.00 -36.97
C GLY A 428 10.77 4.13 -35.71
N VAL A 429 11.80 4.32 -34.88
CA VAL A 429 11.97 3.55 -33.64
C VAL A 429 11.09 4.17 -32.59
N GLU A 430 10.09 3.44 -32.10
CA GLU A 430 9.20 3.80 -31.00
C GLU A 430 9.59 3.09 -29.69
N GLY A 431 9.00 3.50 -28.58
CA GLY A 431 9.27 2.85 -27.31
C GLY A 431 8.68 3.54 -26.09
N TRP A 432 9.23 3.22 -24.92
CA TRP A 432 8.82 3.80 -23.66
C TRP A 432 9.97 3.85 -22.66
N VAL A 433 9.87 4.77 -21.70
CA VAL A 433 10.78 4.90 -20.56
C VAL A 433 9.97 4.99 -19.28
N GLU A 434 10.27 4.12 -18.33
CA GLU A 434 9.72 4.15 -16.98
C GLU A 434 10.72 4.83 -16.04
N LEU A 435 10.27 5.92 -15.41
CA LEU A 435 11.08 6.75 -14.53
C LEU A 435 10.51 6.74 -13.12
N ALA A 436 11.38 6.64 -12.13
CA ALA A 436 11.09 7.01 -10.75
C ALA A 436 11.68 8.39 -10.46
N PHE A 437 10.96 9.21 -9.71
CA PHE A 437 11.43 10.53 -9.30
C PHE A 437 10.80 10.96 -7.98
N THR A 438 11.38 11.96 -7.33
CA THR A 438 10.89 12.53 -6.07
C THR A 438 10.24 13.89 -6.32
N VAL A 439 8.98 14.05 -5.92
CA VAL A 439 8.32 15.36 -5.82
C VAL A 439 8.67 15.96 -4.47
N MET A 440 9.38 17.08 -4.48
CA MET A 440 9.81 17.79 -3.28
C MET A 440 8.65 18.61 -2.65
N PRO A 441 8.76 19.04 -1.37
CA PRO A 441 7.76 19.87 -0.70
C PRO A 441 7.43 21.21 -1.41
N ASN A 442 8.31 21.69 -2.28
CA ASN A 442 8.09 22.88 -3.12
C ASN A 442 7.48 22.56 -4.50
N GLY A 443 7.12 21.29 -4.77
CA GLY A 443 6.53 20.85 -6.04
C GLY A 443 7.52 20.61 -7.18
N VAL A 444 8.83 20.77 -6.93
CA VAL A 444 9.89 20.50 -7.91
C VAL A 444 10.24 19.01 -7.94
N VAL A 445 10.58 18.50 -9.12
CA VAL A 445 11.04 17.12 -9.31
C VAL A 445 12.56 17.02 -9.11
N ASN A 446 13.00 16.09 -8.26
CA ASN A 446 14.39 15.71 -8.02
C ASN A 446 14.57 14.19 -8.11
N ASP A 447 15.80 13.70 -8.00
CA ASP A 447 16.17 12.27 -7.93
C ASP A 447 15.53 11.41 -9.03
N VAL A 448 15.58 11.92 -10.27
CA VAL A 448 15.04 11.23 -11.44
C VAL A 448 15.96 10.08 -11.83
N GLU A 449 15.41 8.88 -11.87
CA GLU A 449 16.09 7.64 -12.22
C GLU A 449 15.28 6.88 -13.27
N VAL A 450 15.97 6.35 -14.29
CA VAL A 450 15.36 5.40 -15.23
C VAL A 450 15.31 4.04 -14.57
N ARG A 451 14.11 3.47 -14.47
CA ARG A 451 13.88 2.14 -13.86
C ARG A 451 13.84 1.05 -14.90
N ASN A 452 13.22 1.33 -16.04
CA ASN A 452 13.16 0.42 -17.17
C ASN A 452 12.92 1.21 -18.46
N ALA A 453 13.34 0.69 -19.60
CA ALA A 453 13.13 1.33 -20.90
C ALA A 453 13.14 0.28 -22.01
N SER A 454 12.35 0.52 -23.05
CA SER A 454 12.40 -0.27 -24.27
C SER A 454 12.22 0.62 -25.48
N PRO A 455 13.17 0.63 -26.43
CA PRO A 455 14.54 0.11 -26.34
C PRO A 455 15.40 0.89 -25.32
N ALA A 456 16.30 0.17 -24.63
CA ALA A 456 17.18 0.76 -23.62
C ALA A 456 18.14 1.81 -24.22
N ASN A 457 18.38 2.90 -23.48
CA ASN A 457 19.30 3.99 -23.83
C ASN A 457 18.92 4.80 -25.09
N VAL A 458 17.72 4.62 -25.64
CA VAL A 458 17.28 5.37 -26.83
C VAL A 458 16.52 6.64 -26.46
N PHE A 459 15.69 6.57 -25.42
CA PHE A 459 14.76 7.63 -25.03
C PHE A 459 15.04 8.22 -23.64
N ASP A 460 15.92 7.60 -22.89
CA ASP A 460 16.23 7.81 -21.49
C ASP A 460 16.54 9.30 -21.20
N ASP A 461 17.49 9.89 -21.94
CA ASP A 461 17.89 11.30 -21.79
C ASP A 461 16.76 12.28 -22.14
N ALA A 462 15.95 11.95 -23.14
CA ALA A 462 14.80 12.78 -23.53
C ALA A 462 13.72 12.76 -22.43
N ALA A 463 13.45 11.58 -21.89
CA ALA A 463 12.51 11.37 -20.80
C ALA A 463 12.96 12.07 -19.51
N VAL A 464 14.22 11.90 -19.11
CA VAL A 464 14.77 12.54 -17.90
C VAL A 464 14.73 14.07 -18.00
N ARG A 465 15.11 14.64 -19.17
CA ARG A 465 15.07 16.10 -19.38
C ARG A 465 13.66 16.68 -19.30
N ALA A 466 12.67 15.94 -19.77
CA ALA A 466 11.26 16.34 -19.68
C ALA A 466 10.77 16.32 -18.23
N ILE A 467 10.97 15.19 -17.54
CA ILE A 467 10.48 15.00 -16.15
C ILE A 467 11.09 16.02 -15.18
N ARG A 468 12.36 16.39 -15.33
CA ARG A 468 12.99 17.44 -14.49
C ARG A 468 12.30 18.81 -14.57
N GLN A 469 11.58 19.08 -15.66
CA GLN A 469 10.86 20.34 -15.88
C GLN A 469 9.41 20.29 -15.40
N TRP A 470 8.91 19.11 -15.02
CA TRP A 470 7.56 18.98 -14.48
C TRP A 470 7.46 19.63 -13.10
N ARG A 471 6.25 20.06 -12.77
CA ARG A 471 5.89 20.57 -11.44
C ARG A 471 4.61 19.90 -10.98
N PHE A 472 4.54 19.68 -9.67
CA PHE A 472 3.43 19.02 -9.01
C PHE A 472 2.92 19.89 -7.87
N GLN A 473 1.66 19.68 -7.49
CA GLN A 473 1.18 20.15 -6.21
C GLN A 473 1.87 19.34 -5.10
N PRO A 474 2.43 20.00 -4.06
CA PRO A 474 3.07 19.29 -2.95
C PRO A 474 2.11 18.32 -2.27
N VAL A 475 2.62 17.15 -1.87
CA VAL A 475 1.85 16.16 -1.11
C VAL A 475 1.84 16.56 0.36
N GLU A 476 0.65 16.63 0.95
CA GLU A 476 0.48 17.00 2.36
C GLU A 476 0.12 15.77 3.20
N ARG A 477 0.78 15.62 4.35
CA ARG A 477 0.45 14.62 5.37
C ARG A 477 0.44 15.31 6.73
N ASN A 478 -0.67 15.24 7.45
CA ASN A 478 -0.85 15.92 8.73
C ASN A 478 -0.59 17.45 8.68
N GLY A 479 -0.87 18.10 7.54
CA GLY A 479 -0.64 19.54 7.34
C GLY A 479 0.80 19.93 7.00
N GLU A 480 1.72 18.95 6.91
CA GLU A 480 3.11 19.18 6.49
C GLU A 480 3.34 18.71 5.05
N LYS A 481 4.05 19.53 4.27
CA LYS A 481 4.43 19.18 2.88
C LYS A 481 5.61 18.24 2.91
N ILE A 482 5.41 17.03 2.41
CA ILE A 482 6.42 15.96 2.42
C ILE A 482 6.93 15.66 1.00
N ALA A 483 8.16 15.14 0.92
CA ALA A 483 8.66 14.59 -0.32
C ALA A 483 7.93 13.28 -0.65
N GLN A 484 7.51 13.11 -1.90
CA GLN A 484 6.79 11.92 -2.36
C GLN A 484 7.47 11.34 -3.59
N ARG A 485 7.92 10.08 -3.50
CA ARG A 485 8.47 9.36 -4.66
C ARG A 485 7.33 8.84 -5.54
N ALA A 486 7.46 9.00 -6.84
CA ALA A 486 6.47 8.62 -7.82
C ALA A 486 7.10 7.94 -9.02
N MET A 487 6.30 7.16 -9.75
CA MET A 487 6.70 6.48 -10.97
C MET A 487 5.81 6.87 -12.14
N VAL A 488 6.41 7.09 -13.32
CA VAL A 488 5.71 7.39 -14.56
C VAL A 488 6.31 6.62 -15.72
N ARG A 489 5.47 6.14 -16.64
CA ARG A 489 5.91 5.64 -17.94
C ARG A 489 5.61 6.67 -19.02
N LEU A 490 6.64 7.12 -19.72
CA LEU A 490 6.52 8.00 -20.88
C LEU A 490 6.61 7.16 -22.15
N LYS A 491 5.60 7.27 -23.01
CA LYS A 491 5.57 6.61 -24.32
C LYS A 491 6.12 7.56 -25.39
N PHE A 492 6.95 7.03 -26.27
CA PHE A 492 7.47 7.68 -27.46
C PHE A 492 6.87 6.97 -28.67
N ALA A 493 5.85 7.59 -29.24
CA ALA A 493 5.22 7.16 -30.49
C ALA A 493 5.36 8.30 -31.50
N GLN A 494 5.44 7.96 -32.78
CA GLN A 494 5.55 8.96 -33.83
C GLN A 494 4.17 9.59 -34.04
N GLU A 495 4.03 10.88 -33.72
CA GLU A 495 2.84 11.64 -34.14
C GLU A 495 2.86 11.73 -35.67
N GLN A 496 1.76 11.31 -36.30
CA GLN A 496 1.59 11.33 -37.75
C GLN A 496 1.43 12.74 -38.31
#